data_AF-A0A437UJA4-F1
#
_entry.id   AF-A0A437UJA4-F1
#
_cell.length_a   1.000
_cell.length_b   1.000
_cell.length_c   1.000
_cell.angle_alpha   90.00
_cell.angle_beta   90.00
_cell.angle_gamma   90.00
#
_symmetry.space_group_name_H-M   'P 1'
#
loop_
_entity.id
_entity.type
_entity.pdbx_description
1 polymer ?
#
loop_
_entity_poly.entity_id
_entity_poly.type
_entity_poly.pdbx_seq_one_letter_code
_entity_poly.pdbx_strand_id
1 'polypeptide(L)'
;MSLIEDLKSTSDQSFDKWFDRWFEKNDFPNTFKKSAQQGYSGYCIELRRTTPLHENDEYLNRRLRDPRTVTKLKDRLPGISIEFTKVQKTNLLNLKYTVEKLEFSWK
;
A
#
# COMPACT_ATOMS: atom_id res chain seq x y z
N MET A 1 19.57 -14.31 -22.70
CA MET A 1 18.29 -14.31 -21.98
C MET A 1 17.17 -14.49 -22.99
N SER A 2 16.10 -15.18 -22.58
CA SER A 2 14.84 -15.23 -23.33
C SER A 2 14.02 -13.97 -23.08
N LEU A 3 13.10 -13.63 -24.00
CA LEU A 3 12.18 -12.51 -23.83
C LEU A 3 11.41 -12.55 -22.49
N ILE A 4 11.07 -13.76 -22.02
CA ILE A 4 10.38 -13.95 -20.74
C ILE A 4 11.26 -13.52 -19.55
N GLU A 5 12.56 -13.83 -19.59
CA GLU A 5 13.51 -13.44 -18.55
C GLU A 5 13.71 -11.92 -18.54
N ASP A 6 13.84 -11.30 -19.71
CA ASP A 6 14.01 -9.84 -19.84
C ASP A 6 12.79 -9.07 -19.32
N LEU A 7 11.57 -9.56 -19.63
CA LEU A 7 10.33 -8.96 -19.15
C LEU A 7 10.17 -9.09 -17.63
N LYS A 8 10.54 -10.25 -17.05
CA LYS A 8 10.54 -10.46 -15.60
C LYS A 8 11.51 -9.50 -14.92
N SER A 9 12.76 -9.46 -15.39
CA SER A 9 13.79 -8.55 -14.88
C SER A 9 13.35 -7.09 -14.94
N THR A 10 12.75 -6.67 -16.06
CA THR A 10 12.23 -5.29 -16.22
C THR A 10 11.10 -4.98 -15.24
N SER A 11 10.18 -5.93 -15.05
CA SER A 11 9.07 -5.79 -14.09
C SER A 11 9.57 -5.64 -12.65
N ASP A 12 10.56 -6.44 -12.26
CA ASP A 12 11.14 -6.43 -10.93
C ASP A 12 11.91 -5.14 -10.66
N GLN A 13 12.77 -4.70 -11.59
CA GLN A 13 13.47 -3.42 -11.49
C GLN A 13 12.50 -2.23 -11.43
N SER A 14 11.41 -2.29 -12.20
CA SER A 14 10.36 -1.27 -12.19
C SER A 14 9.64 -1.22 -10.84
N PHE A 15 9.34 -2.38 -10.24
CA PHE A 15 8.75 -2.46 -8.91
C PHE A 15 9.69 -1.88 -7.86
N ASP A 16 10.96 -2.28 -7.86
CA ASP A 16 11.94 -1.82 -6.87
C ASP A 16 12.14 -0.31 -6.91
N LYS A 17 12.36 0.25 -8.10
CA LYS A 17 12.51 1.70 -8.29
C LYS A 17 11.26 2.48 -7.85
N TRP A 18 10.08 1.94 -8.14
CA TRP A 18 8.83 2.54 -7.67
C TRP A 18 8.74 2.50 -6.15
N PHE A 19 9.02 1.35 -5.55
CA PHE A 19 8.89 1.13 -4.12
C PHE A 19 9.79 2.08 -3.34
N ASP A 20 11.08 2.19 -3.69
CA ASP A 20 12.02 3.03 -2.97
C ASP A 20 11.60 4.52 -3.02
N ARG A 21 11.22 5.02 -4.20
CA ARG A 21 10.74 6.40 -4.37
C ARG A 21 9.44 6.67 -3.61
N TRP A 22 8.52 5.72 -3.67
CA TRP A 22 7.24 5.84 -2.99
C TRP A 22 7.43 5.80 -1.47
N PHE A 23 8.26 4.89 -0.96
CA PHE A 23 8.56 4.76 0.46
C PHE A 23 9.20 6.03 1.03
N GLU A 24 10.22 6.57 0.35
CA GLU A 24 10.89 7.81 0.73
C GLU A 24 9.90 8.99 0.76
N LYS A 25 9.06 9.11 -0.28
CA LYS A 25 8.04 10.18 -0.36
C LYS A 25 6.99 10.12 0.77
N ASN A 26 6.65 8.93 1.26
CA ASN A 26 5.64 8.80 2.33
C ASN A 26 6.18 9.17 3.71
N ASP A 27 7.51 9.16 3.90
CA ASP A 27 8.14 9.51 5.17
C ASP A 27 7.45 8.85 6.38
N PHE A 28 7.31 7.51 6.29
CA PHE A 28 6.56 6.72 7.27
C PHE A 28 6.98 6.99 8.73
N PRO A 29 8.28 7.11 9.08
CA PRO A 29 8.68 7.40 10.46
C PRO A 29 8.06 8.69 11.00
N ASN A 30 8.09 9.79 10.24
CA ASN A 30 7.51 11.05 10.68
C ASN A 30 5.98 11.01 10.65
N THR A 31 5.38 10.34 9.66
CA THR A 31 3.93 10.14 9.58
C THR A 31 3.41 9.35 10.80
N PHE A 32 4.08 8.26 11.18
CA PHE A 32 3.72 7.46 12.35
C PHE A 32 3.93 8.22 13.65
N LYS A 33 5.04 8.97 13.77
CA LYS A 33 5.29 9.83 14.95
C LYS A 33 4.17 10.83 15.15
N LYS A 34 3.73 11.51 14.09
CA LYS A 34 2.59 12.44 14.14
C LYS A 34 1.29 11.71 14.53
N SER A 35 1.04 10.53 13.97
CA SER A 35 -0.13 9.72 14.30
C SER A 35 -0.13 9.32 15.79
N ALA A 36 1.00 8.83 16.30
CA ALA A 36 1.17 8.45 17.69
C ALA A 36 1.03 9.63 18.66
N GLN A 37 1.55 10.81 18.30
CA GLN A 37 1.37 12.05 19.08
C GLN A 37 -0.10 12.46 19.21
N GLN A 38 -0.94 12.06 18.26
CA GLN A 38 -2.40 12.28 18.30
C GLN A 38 -3.14 11.16 19.06
N GLY A 39 -2.42 10.20 19.64
CA GLY A 39 -2.98 9.08 20.40
C GLY A 39 -3.40 7.87 19.56
N TYR A 40 -3.11 7.86 18.26
CA TYR A 40 -3.40 6.69 17.42
C TYR A 40 -2.39 5.56 17.65
N SER A 41 -2.86 4.32 17.55
CA SER A 41 -2.02 3.12 17.60
C SER A 41 -1.67 2.54 16.21
N GLY A 42 -2.00 3.27 15.14
CA GLY A 42 -1.80 2.82 13.78
C GLY A 42 -2.00 3.91 12.72
N TYR A 43 -1.79 3.52 11.47
CA TYR A 43 -1.98 4.31 10.27
C TYR A 43 -2.54 3.41 9.17
N CYS A 44 -3.24 3.97 8.18
CA CYS A 44 -3.65 3.19 7.01
C CYS A 44 -3.65 4.01 5.73
N ILE A 45 -3.38 3.34 4.63
CA ILE A 45 -3.50 3.86 3.27
C ILE A 45 -4.66 3.12 2.62
N GLU A 46 -5.78 3.80 2.42
CA GLU A 46 -6.92 3.22 1.71
C GLU A 46 -6.72 3.34 0.19
N LEU A 47 -6.98 2.26 -0.54
CA LEU A 47 -6.93 2.28 -2.00
C LEU A 47 -8.12 3.08 -2.53
N ARG A 48 -7.87 3.98 -3.48
CA ARG A 48 -8.90 4.81 -4.10
C ARG A 48 -9.89 3.96 -4.90
N ARG A 49 -11.18 4.31 -4.87
CA ARG A 49 -12.26 3.51 -5.50
C ARG A 49 -13.23 4.32 -6.35
N THR A 50 -13.04 5.63 -6.46
CA THR A 50 -13.92 6.48 -7.28
C THR A 50 -13.72 6.14 -8.75
N THR A 51 -14.81 5.83 -9.44
CA THR A 51 -14.80 5.54 -10.88
C THR A 51 -15.36 6.76 -11.64
N PRO A 52 -14.73 7.18 -12.75
CA PRO A 52 -13.47 6.65 -13.28
C PRO A 52 -12.30 6.99 -12.36
N LEU A 53 -11.37 6.04 -12.23
CA LEU A 53 -10.18 6.21 -11.40
C LEU A 53 -9.13 6.94 -12.22
N HIS A 54 -8.46 7.93 -11.63
CA HIS A 54 -7.33 8.58 -12.30
C HIS A 54 -6.19 7.57 -12.52
N GLU A 55 -5.50 7.64 -13.65
CA GLU A 55 -4.42 6.69 -14.02
C GLU A 55 -3.36 6.51 -12.92
N ASN A 56 -2.97 7.60 -12.26
CA ASN A 56 -2.04 7.57 -11.12
C ASN A 56 -2.57 6.79 -9.92
N ASP A 57 -3.87 6.90 -9.61
CA ASP A 57 -4.50 6.17 -8.53
C ASP A 57 -4.64 4.68 -8.89
N GLU A 58 -4.93 4.36 -10.16
CA GLU A 58 -4.94 2.98 -10.65
C GLU A 58 -3.55 2.34 -10.55
N TYR A 59 -2.52 3.06 -11.01
CA TYR A 59 -1.14 2.61 -10.92
C TYR A 59 -0.70 2.39 -9.47
N LEU A 60 -1.02 3.33 -8.57
CA LEU A 60 -0.72 3.19 -7.14
C LEU A 60 -1.46 1.99 -6.54
N ASN A 61 -2.77 1.86 -6.77
CA ASN A 61 -3.57 0.75 -6.29
C ASN A 61 -3.00 -0.60 -6.74
N ARG A 62 -2.58 -0.71 -8.02
CA ARG A 62 -1.94 -1.93 -8.54
C ARG A 62 -0.67 -2.27 -7.77
N ARG A 63 0.16 -1.28 -7.47
CA ARG A 63 1.42 -1.48 -6.73
C ARG A 63 1.17 -1.82 -5.26
N LEU A 64 0.20 -1.19 -4.60
CA LEU A 64 -0.15 -1.50 -3.21
C LEU A 64 -0.77 -2.90 -3.06
N ARG A 65 -1.47 -3.41 -4.09
CA ARG A 65 -1.99 -4.79 -4.14
C ARG A 65 -0.90 -5.83 -4.40
N ASP A 66 0.24 -5.44 -4.93
CA ASP A 66 1.35 -6.37 -5.18
C ASP A 66 1.87 -6.92 -3.85
N PRO A 67 1.88 -8.25 -3.64
CA PRO A 67 2.32 -8.85 -2.37
C PRO A 67 3.72 -8.43 -1.95
N ARG A 68 4.59 -8.12 -2.92
CA ARG A 68 5.97 -7.66 -2.67
C ARG A 68 6.00 -6.36 -1.87
N THR A 69 4.95 -5.53 -1.97
CA THR A 69 4.87 -4.26 -1.22
C THR A 69 4.81 -4.52 0.28
N VAL A 70 3.97 -5.45 0.73
CA VAL A 70 3.87 -5.81 2.15
C VAL A 70 5.19 -6.42 2.63
N THR A 71 5.79 -7.32 1.85
CA THR A 71 7.09 -7.92 2.18
C THR A 71 8.17 -6.86 2.39
N LYS A 72 8.36 -5.97 1.40
CA LYS A 72 9.37 -4.91 1.50
C LYS A 72 9.09 -3.92 2.63
N LEU A 73 7.83 -3.61 2.90
CA LEU A 73 7.49 -2.73 4.03
C LEU A 73 7.88 -3.35 5.36
N LYS A 74 7.64 -4.66 5.55
CA LYS A 74 8.06 -5.38 6.76
C LYS A 74 9.58 -5.36 6.93
N ASP A 75 10.33 -5.47 5.83
CA ASP A 75 11.80 -5.37 5.87
C ASP A 75 12.28 -3.96 6.24
N ARG A 76 11.62 -2.92 5.72
CA ARG A 76 12.00 -1.51 5.95
C ARG A 76 11.53 -0.94 7.28
N LEU A 77 10.48 -1.50 7.87
CA LEU A 77 9.82 -1.00 9.08
C LEU A 77 9.74 -2.12 10.15
N PRO A 78 10.90 -2.60 10.65
CA PRO A 78 10.90 -3.63 11.67
C PRO A 78 10.17 -3.15 12.93
N GLY A 79 9.36 -4.03 13.52
CA GLY A 79 8.56 -3.73 14.71
C GLY A 79 7.19 -3.09 14.45
N ILE A 80 6.85 -2.79 13.19
CA ILE A 80 5.51 -2.36 12.80
C ILE A 80 4.75 -3.57 12.23
N SER A 81 3.53 -3.81 12.71
CA SER A 81 2.63 -4.79 12.09
C SER A 81 2.05 -4.20 10.81
N ILE A 82 2.18 -4.93 9.69
CA ILE A 82 1.79 -4.44 8.36
C ILE A 82 0.97 -5.50 7.63
N GLU A 83 -0.23 -5.12 7.21
CA GLU A 83 -1.18 -6.02 6.56
C GLU A 83 -1.91 -5.32 5.41
N PHE A 84 -2.13 -6.05 4.31
CA PHE A 84 -3.07 -5.62 3.28
C PHE A 84 -4.42 -6.28 3.56
N THR A 85 -5.45 -5.49 3.83
CA THR A 85 -6.78 -5.99 4.17
C THR A 85 -7.81 -5.64 3.12
N LYS A 86 -8.75 -6.57 2.93
CA LYS A 86 -9.87 -6.47 1.98
C LYS A 86 -11.16 -6.83 2.70
N VAL A 87 -11.96 -5.82 3.01
CA VAL A 87 -13.17 -5.97 3.85
C VAL A 87 -14.42 -5.61 3.07
N GLN A 88 -15.45 -6.44 3.06
CA GLN A 88 -16.75 -6.00 2.53
C GLN A 88 -17.46 -5.12 3.55
N LYS A 89 -18.00 -3.99 3.09
CA LYS A 89 -18.80 -3.06 3.88
C LYS A 89 -20.14 -2.82 3.22
N THR A 90 -21.08 -2.33 4.00
CA THR A 90 -22.41 -1.93 3.54
C THR A 90 -22.62 -0.47 3.91
N ASN A 91 -23.12 0.33 2.97
CA ASN A 91 -23.41 1.74 3.23
C ASN A 91 -24.81 1.92 3.82
N LEU A 92 -25.19 3.16 4.15
CA LEU A 92 -26.50 3.49 4.73
C LEU A 92 -27.70 3.19 3.79
N LEU A 93 -27.44 2.91 2.51
CA LEU A 93 -28.44 2.53 1.49
C LEU A 93 -28.47 1.01 1.24
N ASN A 94 -27.87 0.20 2.13
CA ASN A 94 -27.71 -1.25 1.98
C ASN A 94 -26.90 -1.70 0.75
N LEU A 95 -26.14 -0.80 0.12
CA LEU A 95 -25.25 -1.15 -1.00
C LEU A 95 -23.94 -1.71 -0.45
N LYS A 96 -23.56 -2.89 -0.95
CA LYS A 96 -22.29 -3.54 -0.62
C LYS A 96 -21.15 -2.94 -1.42
N TYR A 97 -20.03 -2.69 -0.77
CA TYR A 97 -18.81 -2.22 -1.40
C TYR A 97 -17.58 -2.84 -0.73
N THR A 98 -16.45 -2.86 -1.44
CA THR A 98 -15.22 -3.45 -0.93
C THR A 98 -14.23 -2.40 -0.48
N VAL A 99 -13.72 -2.64 0.73
CA VAL A 99 -12.67 -2.11 1.60
C VAL A 99 -11.21 -2.53 1.41
N GLU A 100 -10.47 -2.11 0.40
CA GLU A 100 -9.03 -2.41 0.30
C GLU A 100 -8.16 -1.33 0.94
N LYS A 101 -7.28 -1.72 1.87
CA LYS A 101 -6.35 -0.83 2.57
C LYS A 101 -5.06 -1.55 2.96
N LEU A 102 -3.99 -0.77 3.10
CA LEU A 102 -2.74 -1.18 3.72
C LEU A 102 -2.71 -0.60 5.14
N GLU A 103 -2.59 -1.45 6.14
CA GLU A 103 -2.66 -1.11 7.56
C GLU A 103 -1.31 -1.25 8.23
N PHE A 104 -1.02 -0.30 9.13
CA PHE A 104 0.19 -0.23 9.95
C PHE A 104 -0.24 -0.11 11.41
N SER A 105 0.30 -0.94 12.29
CA SER A 105 0.02 -0.91 13.74
C SER A 105 1.30 -1.00 14.55
N TRP A 106 1.41 -0.18 15.61
CA TRP A 106 2.53 -0.14 16.57
C TRP A 106 2.05 -0.35 18.00
N LYS A 107 0.95 -1.10 18.14
CA LYS A 107 0.41 -1.53 19.41
C LYS A 107 0.99 -2.88 19.83
#